data_AF-A0A956JLP3-F1
#
_entry.id   AF-A0A956JLP3-F1
#
_cell.length_a   1.000
_cell.length_b   1.000
_cell.length_c   1.000
_cell.angle_alpha   90.00
_cell.angle_beta   90.00
_cell.angle_gamma   90.00
#
_symmetry.space_group_name_H-M   'P 1'
#
loop_
_entity.id
_entity.type
_entity.pdbx_description
1 polymer ?
#
loop_
_entity_poly.entity_id
_entity_poly.type
_entity_poly.pdbx_seq_one_letter_code
_entity_poly.pdbx_strand_id
1 'polypeptide(L)'
;WTLVARFANADAANWMTPSGAWWYTQTDAAGTPTSRSENADAYSPAFHQVVADEMKLSRTDNADDAHLLMTNGTCLNGKTFREHITSFGDFQNSAVWASDEVLGTCVASLSNNWNATNGFAQGQCSSNIGAPNSISFWSDWSAGDGAVMMIGGGGNNCSRADHGIGVTEANNASFQDGIGKDDFGNNGQNYTDSYAINLFVR
;
A
#
# COMPACT_ATOMS: atom_id res chain seq x y z
N TRP A 1 -8.02 16.45 -1.88
CA TRP A 1 -7.11 15.35 -2.26
C TRP A 1 -5.73 15.90 -2.44
N THR A 2 -4.87 15.60 -1.48
CA THR A 2 -3.45 15.97 -1.47
C THR A 2 -2.64 14.72 -1.80
N LEU A 3 -1.79 14.78 -2.82
CA LEU A 3 -0.87 13.68 -3.16
C LEU A 3 0.19 13.57 -2.06
N VAL A 4 0.31 12.38 -1.46
CA VAL A 4 1.27 12.13 -0.37
C VAL A 4 2.37 11.15 -0.75
N ALA A 5 2.08 10.22 -1.66
CA ALA A 5 3.01 9.19 -2.09
C ALA A 5 2.73 8.72 -3.51
N ARG A 6 3.74 8.17 -4.17
CA ARG A 6 3.62 7.38 -5.38
C ARG A 6 4.50 6.14 -5.29
N PHE A 7 3.93 5.00 -5.71
CA PHE A 7 4.54 3.67 -5.70
C PHE A 7 4.76 3.21 -7.15
N ALA A 8 5.99 2.92 -7.56
CA ALA A 8 6.32 2.57 -8.93
C ALA A 8 7.27 1.38 -9.03
N ASN A 9 6.84 0.29 -9.65
CA ASN A 9 7.74 -0.84 -9.90
C ASN A 9 8.71 -0.62 -11.10
N ALA A 10 8.75 0.59 -11.66
CA ALA A 10 9.61 0.94 -12.79
C ALA A 10 10.99 1.48 -12.36
N ASP A 11 11.15 1.80 -11.08
CA ASP A 11 12.41 2.18 -10.45
C ASP A 11 12.75 1.26 -9.27
N ALA A 12 13.65 1.71 -8.40
CA ALA A 12 14.03 0.93 -7.23
C ALA A 12 12.87 0.92 -6.23
N ALA A 13 12.58 -0.23 -5.61
CA ALA A 13 11.53 -0.37 -4.62
C ALA A 13 11.84 0.37 -3.30
N ASN A 14 11.75 1.71 -3.30
CA ASN A 14 12.18 2.55 -2.19
C ASN A 14 11.26 2.36 -0.98
N TRP A 15 9.98 2.08 -1.23
CA TRP A 15 9.00 1.78 -0.19
C TRP A 15 9.27 0.46 0.51
N MET A 16 10.01 -0.45 -0.12
CA MET A 16 10.34 -1.76 0.43
C MET A 16 11.81 -1.90 0.85
N THR A 17 12.48 -0.79 1.14
CA THR A 17 13.85 -0.83 1.70
C THR A 17 13.87 -1.48 3.10
N PRO A 18 14.91 -2.25 3.47
CA PRO A 18 14.95 -2.97 4.75
C PRO A 18 14.80 -2.10 6.01
N SER A 19 15.14 -0.81 5.91
CA SER A 19 14.97 0.14 7.01
C SER A 19 13.50 0.54 7.22
N GLY A 20 12.63 0.39 6.23
CA GLY A 20 11.26 0.91 6.26
C GLY A 20 11.18 2.45 6.24
N ALA A 21 12.28 3.14 5.85
CA ALA A 21 12.43 4.58 6.10
C ALA A 21 11.34 5.44 5.46
N TRP A 22 10.83 5.08 4.27
CA TRP A 22 9.81 5.88 3.59
C TRP A 22 8.47 5.88 4.34
N TRP A 23 8.13 4.76 4.98
CA TRP A 23 6.94 4.67 5.85
C TRP A 23 7.12 5.43 7.17
N TYR A 24 8.30 5.32 7.79
CA TYR A 24 8.50 5.73 9.18
C TYR A 24 9.22 7.08 9.37
N THR A 25 10.31 7.33 8.66
CA THR A 25 11.29 8.37 9.04
C THR A 25 11.58 9.40 7.95
N GLN A 26 11.27 9.14 6.67
CA GLN A 26 11.52 10.08 5.57
C GLN A 26 10.78 11.40 5.82
N THR A 27 11.48 12.53 5.81
CA THR A 27 10.84 13.86 5.95
C THR A 27 10.99 14.69 4.71
N ASP A 28 12.10 14.53 4.00
CA ASP A 28 12.39 15.28 2.80
C ASP A 28 11.59 14.76 1.62
N ALA A 29 11.22 15.67 0.73
CA ALA A 29 10.62 15.31 -0.54
C ALA A 29 11.55 14.37 -1.33
N ALA A 30 10.99 13.35 -1.96
CA ALA A 30 11.71 12.46 -2.88
C ALA A 30 10.96 12.36 -4.22
N GLY A 31 11.71 12.20 -5.31
CA GLY A 31 11.15 12.15 -6.67
C GLY A 31 10.46 13.46 -7.07
N THR A 32 9.29 13.34 -7.70
CA THR A 32 8.45 14.46 -8.17
C THR A 32 7.10 14.49 -7.42
N PRO A 33 7.08 14.94 -6.15
CA PRO A 33 5.93 14.78 -5.24
C PRO A 33 4.69 15.61 -5.63
N THR A 34 4.82 16.51 -6.61
CA THR A 34 3.72 17.31 -7.15
C THR A 34 3.23 16.82 -8.51
N SER A 35 4.02 16.02 -9.23
CA SER A 35 3.57 15.39 -10.47
C SER A 35 2.49 14.37 -10.14
N ARG A 36 1.59 14.08 -11.07
CA ARG A 36 0.59 13.02 -10.91
C ARG A 36 0.72 11.92 -11.96
N SER A 37 1.64 12.09 -12.91
CA SER A 37 1.76 11.26 -14.10
C SER A 37 3.07 10.49 -14.22
N GLU A 38 4.10 10.79 -13.41
CA GLU A 38 5.37 10.05 -13.53
C GLU A 38 5.21 8.61 -13.08
N ASN A 39 5.82 7.68 -13.82
CA ASN A 39 5.98 6.29 -13.41
C ASN A 39 7.29 6.13 -12.62
N ALA A 40 7.36 6.80 -11.47
CA ALA A 40 8.50 6.78 -10.57
C ALA A 40 8.03 7.07 -9.15
N ASP A 41 8.72 6.49 -8.18
CA ASP A 41 8.46 6.69 -6.76
C ASP A 41 8.50 8.18 -6.40
N ALA A 42 7.61 8.56 -5.48
CA ALA A 42 7.61 9.92 -4.95
C ALA A 42 7.14 9.95 -3.50
N TYR A 43 7.83 10.76 -2.69
CA TYR A 43 7.45 11.04 -1.32
C TYR A 43 7.19 12.53 -1.15
N SER A 44 6.00 12.88 -0.68
CA SER A 44 5.62 14.26 -0.35
C SER A 44 5.67 14.47 1.16
N PRO A 45 6.20 15.60 1.67
CA PRO A 45 6.12 15.92 3.10
C PRO A 45 4.69 15.92 3.64
N ALA A 46 3.68 16.11 2.78
CA ALA A 46 2.27 15.97 3.15
C ALA A 46 1.93 14.61 3.79
N PHE A 47 2.68 13.55 3.50
CA PHE A 47 2.54 12.21 4.10
C PHE A 47 2.58 12.22 5.63
N HIS A 48 3.35 13.14 6.23
CA HIS A 48 3.50 13.30 7.68
C HIS A 48 3.12 14.70 8.18
N GLN A 49 2.49 15.52 7.34
CA GLN A 49 2.12 16.91 7.67
C GLN A 49 0.64 17.21 7.48
N VAL A 50 -0.06 16.47 6.61
CA VAL A 50 -1.48 16.69 6.33
C VAL A 50 -2.30 15.70 7.14
N VAL A 51 -3.03 16.23 8.11
CA VAL A 51 -4.09 15.50 8.82
C VAL A 51 -5.26 15.27 7.87
N ALA A 52 -5.81 14.06 7.89
CA ALA A 52 -6.86 13.64 6.98
C ALA A 52 -7.78 12.60 7.65
N ASP A 53 -8.92 12.35 7.02
CA ASP A 53 -9.88 11.33 7.42
C ASP A 53 -9.98 10.21 6.37
N GLU A 54 -9.77 10.54 5.09
CA GLU A 54 -9.92 9.59 3.99
C GLU A 54 -8.67 9.53 3.11
N MET A 55 -8.49 8.39 2.44
CA MET A 55 -7.50 8.20 1.40
C MET A 55 -8.13 7.69 0.10
N LYS A 56 -7.43 7.90 -1.01
CA LYS A 56 -7.71 7.22 -2.27
C LYS A 56 -6.42 6.78 -2.95
N LEU A 57 -6.53 5.73 -3.74
CA LEU A 57 -5.50 5.26 -4.67
C LEU A 57 -5.97 5.52 -6.10
N SER A 58 -5.08 5.98 -6.96
CA SER A 58 -5.31 6.09 -8.41
C SER A 58 -4.10 5.61 -9.18
N ARG A 59 -4.27 5.31 -10.47
CA ARG A 59 -3.12 5.18 -11.38
C ARG A 59 -2.71 6.54 -11.93
N THR A 60 -1.45 6.65 -12.31
CA THR A 60 -0.89 7.83 -12.98
C THR A 60 -1.43 8.06 -14.40
N ASP A 61 -1.96 7.02 -15.03
CA ASP A 61 -2.55 7.08 -16.37
C ASP A 61 -4.09 7.19 -16.35
N ASN A 62 -4.70 7.27 -15.16
CA ASN A 62 -6.13 7.56 -15.03
C ASN A 62 -6.40 9.05 -15.26
N ALA A 63 -7.38 9.36 -16.12
CA ALA A 63 -7.85 10.73 -16.31
C ALA A 63 -8.32 11.35 -14.97
N ASP A 64 -7.91 12.59 -14.72
CA ASP A 64 -8.30 13.39 -13.54
C ASP A 64 -8.11 12.70 -12.17
N ASP A 65 -7.11 11.82 -12.05
CA ASP A 65 -6.85 11.01 -10.85
C ASP A 65 -8.06 10.17 -10.41
N ALA A 66 -8.84 9.67 -11.37
CA ALA A 66 -9.97 8.80 -11.10
C ALA A 66 -9.53 7.61 -10.24
N HIS A 67 -10.21 7.42 -9.10
CA HIS A 67 -9.76 6.49 -8.06
C HIS A 67 -10.00 5.04 -8.46
N LEU A 68 -9.02 4.19 -8.15
CA LEU A 68 -9.21 2.74 -8.12
C LEU A 68 -9.92 2.32 -6.85
N LEU A 69 -9.50 2.92 -5.73
CA LEU A 69 -10.01 2.69 -4.39
C LEU A 69 -10.12 4.02 -3.67
N MET A 70 -11.18 4.20 -2.90
CA MET A 70 -11.37 5.35 -2.01
C MET A 70 -11.98 4.86 -0.70
N THR A 71 -11.35 5.17 0.43
CA THR A 71 -11.90 4.83 1.74
C THR A 71 -13.05 5.76 2.09
N ASN A 72 -13.99 5.27 2.90
CA ASN A 72 -15.11 6.08 3.37
C ASN A 72 -14.85 6.62 4.78
N GLY A 73 -15.33 7.83 5.08
CA GLY A 73 -15.50 8.32 6.46
C GLY A 73 -14.17 8.58 7.18
N THR A 74 -13.94 7.92 8.31
CA THR A 74 -12.85 8.22 9.27
C THR A 74 -11.73 7.19 9.23
N CYS A 75 -11.32 6.72 8.05
CA CYS A 75 -10.26 5.71 7.93
C CYS A 75 -8.97 6.14 8.65
N LEU A 76 -8.51 7.36 8.37
CA LEU A 76 -7.35 7.95 9.01
C LEU A 76 -7.68 8.54 10.39
N ASN A 77 -8.95 8.88 10.64
CA ASN A 77 -9.48 9.34 11.92
C ASN A 77 -8.73 10.55 12.50
N GLY A 78 -8.60 11.62 11.71
CA GLY A 78 -7.91 12.84 12.09
C GLY A 78 -6.41 12.67 12.34
N LYS A 79 -5.77 11.69 11.70
CA LYS A 79 -4.31 11.49 11.71
C LYS A 79 -3.70 11.87 10.37
N THR A 80 -2.41 12.19 10.36
CA THR A 80 -1.63 12.10 9.11
C THR A 80 -1.56 10.66 8.63
N PHE A 81 -1.24 10.45 7.35
CA PHE A 81 -1.07 9.08 6.84
C PHE A 81 0.02 8.33 7.62
N ARG A 82 1.16 8.98 7.88
CA ARG A 82 2.24 8.42 8.72
C ARG A 82 1.74 8.01 10.10
N GLU A 83 1.09 8.91 10.83
CA GLU A 83 0.59 8.59 12.18
C GLU A 83 -0.42 7.45 12.18
N HIS A 84 -1.22 7.29 11.12
CA HIS A 84 -2.11 6.16 10.98
C HIS A 84 -1.31 4.85 10.84
N ILE A 85 -0.43 4.77 9.84
CA ILE A 85 0.31 3.55 9.54
C ILE A 85 1.29 3.14 10.66
N THR A 86 1.92 4.10 11.34
CA THR A 86 2.84 3.79 12.45
C THR A 86 2.12 3.54 13.78
N SER A 87 0.81 3.80 13.87
CA SER A 87 0.06 3.51 15.10
C SER A 87 -0.18 2.04 15.38
N PHE A 88 0.06 1.16 14.39
CA PHE A 88 -0.05 -0.29 14.54
C PHE A 88 1.23 -0.94 15.11
N GLY A 89 2.38 -0.27 15.00
CA GLY A 89 3.66 -0.79 15.46
C GLY A 89 4.86 -0.18 14.74
N ASP A 90 6.05 -0.48 15.24
CA ASP A 90 7.32 -0.13 14.63
C ASP A 90 7.95 -1.35 13.95
N PHE A 91 7.89 -1.37 12.62
CA PHE A 91 8.35 -2.48 11.79
C PHE A 91 9.63 -2.13 11.01
N GLN A 92 10.31 -1.06 11.40
CA GLN A 92 11.60 -0.68 10.82
C GLN A 92 12.64 -1.79 11.00
N ASN A 93 13.69 -1.73 10.19
CA ASN A 93 14.82 -2.68 10.24
C ASN A 93 14.38 -4.15 10.12
N SER A 94 13.41 -4.41 9.24
CA SER A 94 12.91 -5.75 8.92
C SER A 94 12.27 -6.49 10.10
N ALA A 95 11.74 -5.76 11.08
CA ALA A 95 10.90 -6.38 12.10
C ALA A 95 9.63 -6.95 11.46
N VAL A 96 9.20 -8.12 11.95
CA VAL A 96 8.00 -8.81 11.47
C VAL A 96 6.77 -8.06 11.98
N TRP A 97 5.80 -7.78 11.10
CA TRP A 97 4.64 -6.94 11.44
C TRP A 97 3.39 -7.68 11.89
N ALA A 98 3.09 -8.85 11.35
CA ALA A 98 1.88 -9.60 11.68
C ALA A 98 2.11 -11.11 11.54
N SER A 99 1.19 -11.92 12.05
CA SER A 99 1.15 -13.37 11.86
C SER A 99 -0.29 -13.83 11.65
N ASP A 100 -0.62 -14.28 10.43
CA ASP A 100 -1.96 -14.74 10.03
C ASP A 100 -3.09 -13.71 10.32
N GLU A 101 -2.81 -12.41 10.22
CA GLU A 101 -3.74 -11.34 10.55
C GLU A 101 -3.55 -10.06 9.74
N VAL A 102 -4.46 -9.10 9.93
CA VAL A 102 -4.29 -7.70 9.54
C VAL A 102 -4.44 -6.82 10.77
N LEU A 103 -3.64 -5.76 10.90
CA LEU A 103 -3.64 -4.91 12.10
C LEU A 103 -4.70 -3.81 12.07
N GLY A 104 -5.23 -3.49 10.90
CA GLY A 104 -6.34 -2.56 10.72
C GLY A 104 -7.00 -2.70 9.36
N THR A 105 -8.27 -2.30 9.25
CA THR A 105 -9.00 -2.34 7.98
C THR A 105 -9.91 -1.13 7.84
N CYS A 106 -9.91 -0.52 6.66
CA CYS A 106 -10.84 0.53 6.28
C CYS A 106 -11.74 0.06 5.14
N VAL A 107 -13.04 0.26 5.30
CA VAL A 107 -14.01 0.07 4.21
C VAL A 107 -13.74 1.08 3.10
N ALA A 108 -13.83 0.61 1.86
CA ALA A 108 -13.56 1.41 0.68
C ALA A 108 -14.52 1.09 -0.48
N SER A 109 -14.63 2.00 -1.44
CA SER A 109 -15.28 1.75 -2.71
C SER A 109 -14.24 1.52 -3.80
N LEU A 110 -14.43 0.47 -4.60
CA LEU A 110 -13.64 0.20 -5.80
C LEU A 110 -14.32 0.78 -7.04
N SER A 111 -13.55 1.39 -7.94
CA SER A 111 -14.08 2.01 -9.16
C SER A 111 -13.05 2.03 -10.29
N ASN A 112 -13.48 2.45 -11.48
CA ASN A 112 -12.66 2.54 -12.68
C ASN A 112 -11.99 1.18 -13.01
N ASN A 113 -10.73 1.22 -13.43
CA ASN A 113 -9.92 0.07 -13.87
C ASN A 113 -9.24 -0.70 -12.72
N TRP A 114 -9.84 -0.73 -11.52
CA TRP A 114 -9.25 -1.43 -10.37
C TRP A 114 -8.96 -2.90 -10.67
N ASN A 115 -9.87 -3.62 -11.33
CA ASN A 115 -9.73 -5.06 -11.60
C ASN A 115 -8.61 -5.40 -12.59
N ALA A 116 -8.14 -4.43 -13.37
CA ALA A 116 -7.03 -4.56 -14.31
C ALA A 116 -5.72 -3.97 -13.76
N THR A 117 -5.70 -3.59 -12.47
CA THR A 117 -4.53 -3.02 -11.81
C THR A 117 -3.84 -4.09 -10.96
N ASN A 118 -2.52 -4.19 -11.07
CA ASN A 118 -1.74 -5.09 -10.23
C ASN A 118 -1.90 -4.72 -8.75
N GLY A 119 -2.09 -5.73 -7.90
CA GLY A 119 -2.38 -5.59 -6.47
C GLY A 119 -3.83 -5.39 -6.10
N PHE A 120 -4.73 -5.26 -7.07
CA PHE A 120 -6.16 -5.08 -6.83
C PHE A 120 -6.99 -6.31 -7.20
N ALA A 121 -6.37 -7.40 -7.69
CA ALA A 121 -7.08 -8.59 -8.16
C ALA A 121 -7.99 -9.23 -7.09
N GLN A 122 -7.63 -9.09 -5.82
CA GLN A 122 -8.38 -9.63 -4.68
C GLN A 122 -9.35 -8.62 -4.05
N GLY A 123 -9.55 -7.45 -4.66
CA GLY A 123 -10.32 -6.34 -4.10
C GLY A 123 -11.74 -6.69 -3.67
N GLN A 124 -12.36 -7.71 -4.27
CA GLN A 124 -13.70 -8.20 -3.91
C GLN A 124 -13.71 -9.60 -3.30
N CYS A 125 -12.53 -10.17 -3.03
CA CYS A 125 -12.41 -11.47 -2.42
C CYS A 125 -12.70 -11.41 -0.92
N SER A 126 -13.26 -12.48 -0.37
CA SER A 126 -13.51 -12.66 1.07
C SER A 126 -12.97 -14.02 1.49
N SER A 127 -12.08 -14.02 2.48
CA SER A 127 -11.53 -15.25 3.07
C SER A 127 -11.20 -15.03 4.54
N ASN A 128 -9.96 -15.28 4.96
CA ASN A 128 -9.59 -15.43 6.36
C ASN A 128 -9.31 -14.09 7.04
N ILE A 129 -8.67 -13.19 6.30
CA ILE A 129 -8.21 -11.89 6.80
C ILE A 129 -8.63 -10.78 5.83
N GLY A 130 -8.69 -9.55 6.32
CA GLY A 130 -9.22 -8.42 5.54
C GLY A 130 -10.69 -8.61 5.14
N ALA A 131 -11.14 -7.80 4.18
CA ALA A 131 -12.53 -7.83 3.73
C ALA A 131 -12.67 -7.38 2.26
N PRO A 132 -13.68 -7.86 1.53
CA PRO A 132 -13.96 -7.33 0.19
C PRO A 132 -14.30 -5.83 0.27
N ASN A 133 -13.91 -5.07 -0.75
CA ASN A 133 -14.09 -3.62 -0.83
C ASN A 133 -13.49 -2.91 0.40
N SER A 134 -12.24 -3.26 0.71
CA SER A 134 -11.50 -2.66 1.82
C SER A 134 -10.02 -2.51 1.48
N ILE A 135 -9.33 -1.72 2.30
CA ILE A 135 -7.88 -1.70 2.39
C ILE A 135 -7.51 -2.11 3.83
N SER A 136 -6.62 -3.07 3.99
CA SER A 136 -6.14 -3.56 5.28
C SER A 136 -4.66 -3.24 5.44
N PHE A 137 -4.23 -2.92 6.66
CA PHE A 137 -2.87 -2.48 6.96
C PHE A 137 -2.10 -3.57 7.67
N TRP A 138 -0.82 -3.72 7.30
CA TRP A 138 0.13 -4.65 7.90
C TRP A 138 -0.43 -6.08 7.95
N SER A 139 -0.65 -6.63 6.77
CA SER A 139 -1.19 -7.97 6.58
C SER A 139 -0.09 -9.01 6.48
N ASP A 140 -0.36 -10.18 7.07
CA ASP A 140 0.42 -11.40 6.92
C ASP A 140 -0.52 -12.60 6.75
N TRP A 141 -0.11 -13.57 5.94
CA TRP A 141 -0.75 -14.88 5.90
C TRP A 141 0.25 -16.00 5.70
N SER A 142 0.21 -16.96 6.61
CA SER A 142 0.96 -18.22 6.60
C SER A 142 2.47 -17.99 6.54
N ALA A 143 3.17 -18.65 5.62
CA ALA A 143 4.64 -18.67 5.57
C ALA A 143 5.25 -17.41 4.91
N GLY A 144 4.69 -16.23 5.19
CA GLY A 144 5.41 -14.96 5.07
C GLY A 144 4.92 -13.93 4.06
N ASP A 145 3.87 -14.25 3.32
CA ASP A 145 3.29 -13.35 2.34
C ASP A 145 2.68 -12.15 3.05
N GLY A 146 3.14 -10.94 2.72
CA GLY A 146 2.71 -9.75 3.44
C GLY A 146 2.56 -8.52 2.57
N ALA A 147 1.75 -7.59 3.05
CA ALA A 147 1.60 -6.27 2.45
C ALA A 147 1.46 -5.20 3.52
N VAL A 148 2.03 -4.03 3.26
CA VAL A 148 1.80 -2.85 4.09
C VAL A 148 0.35 -2.38 3.96
N MET A 149 -0.20 -2.43 2.74
CA MET A 149 -1.62 -2.15 2.46
C MET A 149 -2.20 -3.20 1.51
N MET A 150 -2.90 -4.20 2.07
CA MET A 150 -3.61 -5.22 1.30
C MET A 150 -4.97 -4.73 0.81
N ILE A 151 -5.28 -4.98 -0.46
CA ILE A 151 -6.53 -4.54 -1.08
C ILE A 151 -7.49 -5.72 -1.23
N GLY A 152 -8.62 -5.65 -0.52
CA GLY A 152 -9.59 -6.72 -0.46
C GLY A 152 -9.36 -7.69 0.70
N GLY A 153 -9.76 -8.95 0.50
CA GLY A 153 -9.56 -10.02 1.46
C GLY A 153 -8.30 -10.83 1.14
N GLY A 154 -7.75 -11.49 2.15
CA GLY A 154 -6.59 -12.36 2.08
C GLY A 154 -6.83 -13.73 2.70
N GLY A 155 -5.90 -14.65 2.44
CA GLY A 155 -5.89 -16.01 2.98
C GLY A 155 -6.15 -17.08 1.93
N ASN A 156 -6.62 -18.24 2.38
CA ASN A 156 -6.65 -19.47 1.57
C ASN A 156 -7.42 -19.34 0.25
N ASN A 157 -8.48 -18.53 0.21
CA ASN A 157 -9.31 -18.34 -0.98
C ASN A 157 -9.04 -17.03 -1.73
N CYS A 158 -8.13 -16.18 -1.23
CA CYS A 158 -7.87 -14.84 -1.79
C CYS A 158 -6.39 -14.61 -2.09
N SER A 159 -5.68 -15.66 -2.51
CA SER A 159 -4.26 -15.57 -2.81
C SER A 159 -3.45 -14.92 -1.67
N ARG A 160 -3.59 -15.43 -0.44
CA ARG A 160 -2.70 -15.11 0.70
C ARG A 160 -2.75 -13.62 1.08
N ALA A 161 -1.65 -12.96 1.43
CA ALA A 161 -1.57 -11.56 1.89
C ALA A 161 -0.51 -10.71 1.17
N ASP A 162 0.08 -11.26 0.11
CA ASP A 162 1.11 -10.71 -0.76
C ASP A 162 0.54 -9.83 -1.89
N HIS A 163 -0.57 -9.12 -1.69
CA HIS A 163 -1.12 -8.27 -2.75
C HIS A 163 -1.56 -6.90 -2.25
N GLY A 164 -1.42 -5.88 -3.09
CA GLY A 164 -1.72 -4.48 -2.75
C GLY A 164 -0.48 -3.60 -2.89
N ILE A 165 -0.20 -2.78 -1.87
CA ILE A 165 0.93 -1.84 -1.83
C ILE A 165 1.93 -2.26 -0.74
N GLY A 166 3.21 -2.15 -1.06
CA GLY A 166 4.32 -2.54 -0.20
C GLY A 166 4.31 -4.04 0.07
N VAL A 167 4.55 -4.83 -0.97
CA VAL A 167 4.36 -6.29 -0.98
C VAL A 167 5.69 -7.01 -0.73
N THR A 168 5.66 -8.09 0.05
CA THR A 168 6.82 -8.93 0.36
C THR A 168 6.49 -10.42 0.24
N GLU A 169 7.42 -11.18 -0.33
CA GLU A 169 7.48 -12.66 -0.32
C GLU A 169 8.64 -13.13 0.58
N ALA A 170 9.02 -12.35 1.58
CA ALA A 170 9.89 -12.84 2.62
C ALA A 170 9.18 -13.97 3.37
N ASN A 171 9.90 -14.96 3.92
CA ASN A 171 9.26 -16.03 4.71
C ASN A 171 8.53 -15.54 5.97
N ASN A 172 8.64 -14.24 6.29
CA ASN A 172 7.80 -13.53 7.25
C ASN A 172 7.47 -12.15 6.67
N ALA A 173 6.25 -11.67 6.90
CA ALA A 173 5.78 -10.31 6.67
C ALA A 173 6.73 -9.24 7.27
N SER A 174 7.68 -8.78 6.46
CA SER A 174 8.73 -7.84 6.86
C SER A 174 9.34 -7.13 5.64
N PHE A 175 10.11 -6.06 5.89
CA PHE A 175 10.93 -5.40 4.86
C PHE A 175 12.22 -6.15 4.51
N GLN A 176 12.43 -7.36 5.05
CA GLN A 176 13.63 -8.12 4.80
C GLN A 176 13.76 -8.45 3.31
N ASP A 177 14.99 -8.45 2.80
CA ASP A 177 15.26 -9.00 1.48
C ASP A 177 14.96 -10.50 1.47
N GLY A 178 14.01 -10.91 0.63
CA GLY A 178 13.50 -12.27 0.53
C GLY A 178 13.51 -12.77 -0.92
N ILE A 179 12.45 -13.50 -1.28
CA ILE A 179 12.28 -14.05 -2.65
C ILE A 179 11.90 -12.93 -3.63
N GLY A 180 11.19 -11.93 -3.15
CA GLY A 180 10.94 -10.70 -3.88
C GLY A 180 10.07 -9.72 -3.10
N LYS A 181 10.03 -8.49 -3.59
CA LYS A 181 9.29 -7.38 -3.00
C LYS A 181 8.98 -6.37 -4.10
N ASP A 182 7.85 -5.70 -3.98
CA ASP A 182 7.38 -4.72 -4.94
C ASP A 182 6.75 -3.54 -4.19
N ASP A 183 6.81 -2.34 -4.76
CA ASP A 183 6.06 -1.21 -4.20
C ASP A 183 4.55 -1.45 -4.34
N PHE A 184 4.11 -2.22 -5.33
CA PHE A 184 2.77 -2.79 -5.41
C PHE A 184 2.72 -4.04 -6.29
N GLY A 185 1.76 -4.95 -6.09
CA GLY A 185 1.69 -6.16 -6.91
C GLY A 185 0.62 -7.14 -6.47
N ASN A 186 0.34 -8.16 -7.28
CA ASN A 186 -0.52 -9.30 -6.90
C ASN A 186 0.23 -10.40 -6.10
N ASN A 187 1.55 -10.24 -6.02
CA ASN A 187 2.56 -11.01 -5.29
C ASN A 187 3.86 -10.17 -5.36
N GLY A 188 4.92 -10.56 -4.64
CA GLY A 188 6.21 -9.87 -4.65
C GLY A 188 7.19 -10.46 -5.67
N GLN A 189 6.90 -10.39 -6.97
CA GLN A 189 7.70 -11.02 -8.03
C GLN A 189 8.59 -10.06 -8.84
N ASN A 190 8.83 -8.83 -8.37
CA ASN A 190 9.62 -7.80 -9.06
C ASN A 190 8.98 -7.44 -10.40
N TYR A 191 7.73 -6.97 -10.37
CA TYR A 191 7.03 -6.55 -11.57
C TYR A 191 7.69 -5.31 -12.17
N THR A 192 7.37 -5.04 -13.44
CA THR A 192 7.59 -3.72 -14.03
C THR A 192 6.29 -3.30 -14.69
N ASP A 193 5.72 -2.22 -14.18
CA ASP A 193 4.45 -1.69 -14.66
C ASP A 193 4.69 -0.42 -15.51
N SER A 194 3.80 -0.16 -16.47
CA SER A 194 3.84 1.06 -17.27
C SER A 194 3.19 2.27 -16.57
N TYR A 195 2.73 2.08 -15.34
CA TYR A 195 2.03 3.06 -14.52
C TYR A 195 2.47 2.89 -13.07
N ALA A 196 2.21 3.92 -12.28
CA ALA A 196 2.44 3.92 -10.85
C ALA A 196 1.12 4.16 -10.09
N ILE A 197 1.11 3.85 -8.80
CA ILE A 197 -0.04 4.09 -7.92
C ILE A 197 0.19 5.37 -7.12
N ASN A 198 -0.68 6.36 -7.31
CA ASN A 198 -0.72 7.57 -6.49
C ASN A 198 -1.58 7.32 -5.25
N LEU A 199 -1.10 7.74 -4.09
CA LEU A 199 -1.87 7.81 -2.85
C LEU A 199 -2.17 9.26 -2.49
N PHE A 200 -3.47 9.53 -2.29
CA PHE A 200 -3.95 10.83 -1.86
C PHE A 200 -4.67 10.74 -0.52
N VAL A 201 -4.66 11.84 0.22
CA VAL A 201 -5.44 12.00 1.46
C VAL A 201 -6.35 13.23 1.41
N ARG A 202 -7.42 13.27 2.21
CA ARG A 202 -8.24 14.47 2.42
C ARG A 202 -8.86 14.53 3.81
#